data_AF-Q7X3P5-F1
#
_entry.id   AF-Q7X3P5-F1
#
_cell.length_a   1.000
_cell.length_b   1.000
_cell.length_c   1.000
_cell.angle_alpha   90.00
_cell.angle_beta   90.00
_cell.angle_gamma   90.00
#
_symmetry.space_group_name_H-M   'P 1'
#
loop_
_entity.id
_entity.type
_entity.pdbx_description
1 polymer ?
#
loop_
_entity_poly.entity_id
_entity_poly.type
_entity_poly.pdbx_seq_one_letter_code
_entity_poly.pdbx_strand_id
1 'polypeptide(L)' 'MRVESKIIDFKIALFKKGYSISKFAKALDINTSYANQIVNGKRTPSPVLAKKMAEILNVEISDIFNITVEEA' A
#
# COMPACT_ATOMS: atom_id res chain seq x y z
N MET A 1 6.76 -13.14 -6.67
CA MET A 1 6.38 -12.51 -5.38
C MET A 1 5.01 -11.90 -5.54
N ARG A 2 4.05 -12.32 -4.73
CA ARG A 2 2.70 -11.76 -4.71
C ARG A 2 2.53 -10.95 -3.43
N VAL A 3 1.91 -9.79 -3.57
CA VAL A 3 1.71 -8.84 -2.48
C VAL A 3 0.20 -8.59 -2.36
N GLU A 4 -0.33 -8.76 -1.17
CA GLU A 4 -1.75 -8.56 -0.85
C GLU A 4 -1.91 -7.51 0.24
N SER A 5 -2.83 -6.57 0.06
CA SER A 5 -3.05 -5.48 1.02
C SER A 5 -3.72 -5.99 2.30
N LYS A 6 -3.12 -5.69 3.45
CA LYS A 6 -3.77 -5.81 4.76
C LYS A 6 -4.68 -4.60 4.94
N ILE A 7 -5.91 -4.69 4.44
CA ILE A 7 -6.82 -3.54 4.27
C ILE A 7 -6.97 -2.71 5.56
N ILE A 8 -7.13 -3.36 6.71
CA ILE A 8 -7.32 -2.69 8.00
C ILE A 8 -6.02 -2.00 8.44
N ASP A 9 -4.91 -2.72 8.45
CA ASP A 9 -3.61 -2.20 8.89
C ASP A 9 -3.12 -1.05 7.99
N PHE A 10 -3.35 -1.16 6.69
CA PHE A 10 -3.06 -0.10 5.73
C PHE A 10 -3.88 1.17 6.05
N LYS A 11 -5.19 1.03 6.28
CA LYS A 11 -6.04 2.18 6.64
C LYS A 11 -5.63 2.79 7.97
N ILE A 12 -5.23 1.98 8.95
CA ILE A 12 -4.68 2.45 10.23
C ILE A 12 -3.38 3.21 10.00
N ALA A 13 -2.47 2.72 9.15
CA ALA A 13 -1.22 3.41 8.82
C ALA A 13 -1.47 4.76 8.14
N LEU A 14 -2.41 4.82 7.20
CA LEU A 14 -2.86 6.07 6.57
C LEU A 14 -3.38 7.07 7.61
N PHE A 15 -4.24 6.60 8.52
CA PHE A 15 -4.80 7.41 9.60
C PHE A 15 -3.71 7.95 10.53
N LYS A 16 -2.80 7.08 11.01
CA LYS A 16 -1.67 7.45 11.88
C LYS A 16 -0.75 8.50 11.26
N LYS A 17 -0.62 8.51 9.94
CA LYS A 17 0.20 9.49 9.20
C LYS A 17 -0.59 10.70 8.68
N GLY A 18 -1.89 10.80 8.97
CA GLY A 18 -2.73 11.92 8.55
C GLY A 18 -2.90 12.02 7.03
N TYR A 19 -2.95 10.87 6.35
CA TYR A 19 -3.19 10.79 4.91
C TYR A 19 -4.64 10.44 4.60
N SER A 20 -5.26 11.23 3.72
CA SER A 20 -6.36 10.75 2.88
C SER A 20 -5.80 9.92 1.73
N ILE A 21 -6.64 9.08 1.12
CA ILE A 21 -6.24 8.29 -0.06
C ILE A 21 -5.81 9.21 -1.22
N SER A 22 -6.46 10.36 -1.40
CA SER A 22 -6.08 11.33 -2.44
C SER A 22 -4.73 11.99 -2.18
N LYS A 23 -4.46 12.40 -0.93
CA LYS A 23 -3.17 12.97 -0.54
C LYS A 23 -2.05 11.93 -0.66
N PHE A 24 -2.34 10.68 -0.31
CA PHE A 24 -1.42 9.56 -0.44
C PHE A 24 -1.11 9.24 -1.91
N ALA A 25 -2.13 9.18 -2.77
CA ALA A 25 -1.96 8.99 -4.21
C ALA A 25 -1.08 10.08 -4.83
N LYS A 26 -1.30 11.35 -4.43
CA LYS A 26 -0.47 12.48 -4.85
C LYS A 26 0.99 12.32 -4.40
N ALA A 27 1.23 11.88 -3.16
CA ALA A 27 2.59 11.63 -2.65
C ALA A 27 3.30 10.48 -3.39
N LEU A 28 2.54 9.51 -3.89
CA LEU A 28 3.05 8.40 -4.69
C LEU A 28 3.27 8.73 -6.17
N ASP A 29 2.72 9.86 -6.63
CA ASP A 29 2.62 10.24 -8.03
C ASP A 29 1.82 9.23 -8.87
N ILE A 30 0.66 8.80 -8.34
CA ILE A 30 -0.27 7.91 -9.03
C ILE A 30 -1.70 8.44 -8.96
N ASN A 31 -2.58 7.91 -9.80
CA ASN A 31 -3.99 8.29 -9.76
C ASN A 31 -4.69 7.77 -8.48
N THR A 32 -5.61 8.57 -7.94
CA THR A 32 -6.34 8.26 -6.70
C THR A 32 -7.15 6.96 -6.80
N SER A 33 -7.74 6.66 -7.96
CA SER A 33 -8.52 5.42 -8.14
C SER A 33 -7.65 4.17 -8.02
N TYR A 34 -6.42 4.22 -8.53
CA TYR A 34 -5.46 3.13 -8.46
C TYR A 34 -4.93 2.94 -7.05
N ALA A 35 -4.56 4.03 -6.36
CA ALA A 35 -4.22 3.98 -4.94
C ALA A 35 -5.36 3.39 -4.10
N ASN A 36 -6.61 3.80 -4.36
CA ASN A 36 -7.79 3.28 -3.68
C ASN A 36 -8.00 1.77 -3.94
N GLN A 37 -7.78 1.32 -5.17
CA GLN A 37 -7.86 -0.10 -5.51
C GLN A 37 -6.80 -0.92 -4.76
N ILE A 38 -5.57 -0.40 -4.62
CA ILE A 38 -4.50 -1.07 -3.86
C ILE A 38 -4.82 -1.13 -2.37
N VAL A 39 -5.17 0.01 -1.76
CA VAL A 39 -5.49 0.09 -0.32
C VAL A 39 -6.63 -0.87 0.05
N ASN A 40 -7.63 -1.03 -0.81
CA ASN A 40 -8.74 -1.96 -0.59
C ASN A 40 -8.50 -3.38 -1.16
N GLY A 41 -7.26 -3.75 -1.49
CA GLY A 41 -6.91 -5.12 -1.92
C GLY A 41 -7.45 -5.55 -3.29
N LYS A 42 -8.03 -4.63 -4.06
CA LYS A 42 -8.57 -4.92 -5.41
C LYS A 42 -7.49 -5.02 -6.48
N ARG A 43 -6.32 -4.43 -6.23
CA ARG A 43 -5.15 -4.49 -7.12
C ARG A 43 -3.89 -4.76 -6.31
N THR A 44 -3.02 -5.58 -6.87
CA THR A 44 -1.68 -5.83 -6.33
C THR A 44 -0.72 -4.77 -6.87
N PRO A 45 -0.03 -4.02 -6.00
CA PRO A 45 1.03 -3.11 -6.42
C PRO A 45 2.27 -3.90 -6.89
N SER A 46 3.13 -3.27 -7.68
CA SER A 46 4.47 -3.82 -7.93
C SER A 46 5.30 -3.79 -6.63
N PRO A 47 6.35 -4.63 -6.50
CA PRO A 47 7.23 -4.60 -5.31
C PRO A 47 7.82 -3.21 -5.03
N VAL A 48 8.19 -2.48 -6.09
CA VAL A 48 8.72 -1.11 -6.00
C VAL A 48 7.67 -0.15 -5.44
N LEU A 49 6.43 -0.23 -5.94
CA LEU A 49 5.35 0.62 -5.45
C LEU A 49 4.96 0.27 -4.01
N ALA A 50 4.91 -1.01 -3.67
CA ALA A 50 4.63 -1.48 -2.32
C ALA A 50 5.67 -0.96 -1.31
N LYS A 51 6.95 -1.00 -1.68
CA LYS A 51 8.04 -0.44 -0.86
C LYS A 51 7.87 1.07 -0.67
N LYS A 52 7.64 1.82 -1.75
CA LYS A 52 7.41 3.28 -1.70
C LYS A 52 6.20 3.65 -0.82
N MET A 53 5.14 2.85 -0.87
CA MET A 53 3.96 3.01 0.00
C MET A 53 4.31 2.87 1.48
N ALA A 54 5.08 1.85 1.84
CA ALA A 54 5.54 1.62 3.21
C ALA A 54 6.48 2.74 3.69
N GLU A 55 7.40 3.20 2.83
CA GLU A 55 8.32 4.31 3.11
C GLU A 55 7.56 5.62 3.41
N ILE A 56 6.59 6.01 2.57
CA ILE A 56 5.76 7.21 2.79
C ILE A 56 4.98 7.13 4.11
N LEU A 57 4.54 5.92 4.45
CA LEU A 57 3.82 5.65 5.69
C LEU A 57 4.76 5.40 6.88
N ASN A 58 6.07 5.35 6.66
CA ASN A 58 7.11 5.06 7.65
C ASN A 58 6.72 3.87 8.55
N VAL A 59 6.41 2.75 7.89
CA VAL A 59 6.09 1.44 8.44
C VAL A 59 6.87 0.38 7.67
N GLU A 60 6.96 -0.83 8.19
CA GLU A 60 7.52 -1.94 7.42
C GLU A 60 6.55 -2.38 6.33
N ILE A 61 7.07 -2.89 5.22
CA ILE A 61 6.23 -3.37 4.11
C ILE A 61 5.29 -4.50 4.58
N SER A 62 5.75 -5.33 5.52
CA SER A 62 4.97 -6.41 6.14
C SER A 62 3.86 -5.92 7.05
N ASP A 63 3.88 -4.66 7.50
CA ASP A 63 2.83 -4.12 8.37
C ASP A 63 1.54 -3.89 7.57
N ILE A 64 1.67 -3.53 6.29
CA ILE A 64 0.54 -3.16 5.43
C ILE A 64 0.31 -4.15 4.27
N PHE A 65 1.22 -5.08 4.04
CA PHE A 65 1.07 -6.13 3.03
C PHE A 65 1.43 -7.53 3.53
N ASN A 66 0.71 -8.53 3.03
CA ASN A 66 1.14 -9.93 3.04
C ASN A 66 2.05 -10.18 1.84
N ILE A 67 3.24 -10.72 2.06
CA ILE A 67 4.20 -11.05 0.99
C ILE A 67 4.29 -12.57 0.91
N THR A 68 3.91 -13.13 -0.24
CA THR A 68 4.08 -14.55 -0.53
C THR A 68 5.08 -14.75 -1.65
N VAL A 69 5.99 -15.70 -1.44
CA VAL A 69 6.90 -16.20 -2.46
C VAL A 69 6.23 -17.44 -3.02
N GLU A 70 5.71 -17.36 -4.25
CA GLU A 70 5.38 -18.58 -4.99
C GLU A 70 6.73 -19.16 -5.44
N GLU A 71 7.16 -20.23 -4.79
CA GLU A 71 8.19 -21.12 -5.32
C GLU A 71 7.61 -21.79 -6.57
N ALA A 72 8.31 -21.67 -7.68
CA ALA A 72 7.97 -22.29 -8.96
C ALA A 72 8.49 -23.73 -9.01
#